data_AF-A0A1C3Y3X5-F1
#
_entry.id   AF-A0A1C3Y3X5-F1
#
_cell.length_a   1.000
_cell.length_b   1.000
_cell.length_c   1.000
_cell.angle_alpha   90.00
_cell.angle_beta   90.00
_cell.angle_gamma   90.00
#
_symmetry.space_group_name_H-M   'P 1'
#
loop_
_entity.id
_entity.type
_entity.pdbx_description
1 polymer ?
#
loop_
_entity_poly.entity_id
_entity_poly.type
_entity_poly.pdbx_seq_one_letter_code
_entity_poly.pdbx_strand_id
1 'polypeptide(L)'
;MRGYLKSKDFHRHMRSLLAPKFRELGWETQAAGKCSFARGGRVCWLQVSQYSNAVMGAKFTINLAEGSGSAGDTRILRRLDEADREVGKALEEHIVARLPRPDPDPEIEVVGDNGGTVLVKLGDLARANTRQWEAPADLWLPYFSKSDLDDWATFLLPRLERLTAPSSPEIIDPQLWAERFRRLVGFFRSK
;
A
#
# COMPACT_ATOMS: atom_id res chain seq x y z
N MET A 1 10.75 -0.88 27.52
CA MET A 1 9.74 -1.43 26.58
C MET A 1 9.43 -0.34 25.56
N ARG A 2 9.94 -0.43 24.31
CA ARG A 2 9.62 0.57 23.28
C ARG A 2 8.13 0.45 22.97
N GLY A 3 7.38 1.53 23.20
CA GLY A 3 5.94 1.54 23.02
C GLY A 3 5.58 1.28 21.56
N TYR A 4 4.77 0.25 21.33
CA TYR A 4 4.12 -0.01 20.06
C TYR A 4 3.42 1.27 19.56
N LEU A 5 3.63 1.62 18.28
CA LEU A 5 3.06 2.83 17.70
C LEU A 5 1.56 2.66 17.50
N LYS A 6 0.76 3.36 18.32
CA LYS A 6 -0.71 3.32 18.20
C LYS A 6 -1.16 3.89 16.84
N SER A 7 -2.29 3.41 16.33
CA SER A 7 -2.87 3.85 15.05
C SER A 7 -3.04 5.39 14.94
N LYS A 8 -3.40 6.06 16.04
CA LYS A 8 -3.47 7.52 16.13
C LYS A 8 -2.10 8.18 15.85
N ASP A 9 -1.03 7.64 16.43
CA ASP A 9 0.32 8.16 16.26
C ASP A 9 0.85 7.85 14.86
N PHE A 10 0.55 6.67 14.31
CA PHE A 10 0.78 6.33 12.90
C PHE A 10 0.16 7.37 11.97
N HIS A 11 -1.15 7.64 12.10
CA HIS A 11 -1.84 8.57 11.19
C HIS A 11 -1.32 10.00 11.31
N ARG A 12 -1.02 10.45 12.54
CA ARG A 12 -0.42 11.78 12.74
C ARG A 12 0.95 11.87 12.07
N HIS A 13 1.81 10.87 12.25
CA HIS A 13 3.17 10.84 11.72
C HIS A 13 3.20 10.74 10.19
N MET A 14 2.47 9.77 9.62
CA MET A 14 2.39 9.63 8.15
C MET A 14 1.77 10.86 7.50
N ARG A 15 0.78 11.49 8.13
CA ARG A 15 0.22 12.74 7.62
C ARG A 15 1.26 13.85 7.56
N SER A 16 2.08 14.02 8.59
CA SER A 16 3.14 15.05 8.56
C SER A 16 4.17 14.82 7.45
N LEU A 17 4.45 13.56 7.11
CA LEU A 17 5.42 13.19 6.06
C LEU A 17 4.83 13.35 4.65
N LEU A 18 3.58 12.91 4.44
CA LEU A 18 3.00 12.82 3.10
C LEU A 18 2.24 14.09 2.68
N ALA A 19 1.71 14.87 3.62
CA ALA A 19 0.89 16.04 3.31
C ALA A 19 1.57 17.08 2.40
N PRO A 20 2.87 17.40 2.53
CA PRO A 20 3.54 18.33 1.62
C PRO A 20 3.43 17.89 0.16
N LYS A 21 3.77 16.62 -0.14
CA LYS A 21 3.70 16.08 -1.50
C LYS A 21 2.28 15.98 -2.03
N PHE A 22 1.32 15.57 -1.19
CA PHE A 22 -0.09 15.56 -1.59
C PHE A 22 -0.59 16.97 -1.94
N ARG A 23 -0.20 18.01 -1.17
CA ARG A 23 -0.54 19.40 -1.46
C ARG A 23 0.06 19.88 -2.79
N GLU A 24 1.33 19.57 -3.05
CA GLU A 24 1.98 19.86 -4.35
C GLU A 24 1.20 19.25 -5.51
N LEU A 25 0.67 18.04 -5.33
CA LEU A 25 -0.13 17.31 -6.31
C LEU A 25 -1.60 17.78 -6.36
N GLY A 26 -1.96 18.86 -5.68
CA GLY A 26 -3.32 19.44 -5.67
C GLY A 26 -4.34 18.66 -4.83
N TRP A 27 -3.89 17.88 -3.84
CA TRP A 27 -4.76 17.21 -2.89
C TRP A 27 -4.88 17.99 -1.58
N GLU A 28 -6.06 17.90 -0.97
CA GLU A 28 -6.39 18.52 0.29
C GLU A 28 -6.36 17.49 1.42
N THR A 29 -5.75 17.85 2.55
CA THR A 29 -5.75 16.99 3.75
C THR A 29 -7.14 16.98 4.37
N GLN A 30 -7.66 15.78 4.66
CA GLN A 30 -8.95 15.62 5.31
C GLN A 30 -8.82 15.80 6.83
N ALA A 31 -9.80 16.45 7.47
CA ALA A 31 -9.76 16.80 8.89
C ALA A 31 -9.92 15.60 9.84
N ALA A 32 -10.51 14.49 9.37
CA ALA A 32 -10.74 13.29 10.17
C ALA A 32 -9.39 12.67 10.58
N GLY A 33 -9.23 12.20 11.83
CA GLY A 33 -7.97 11.72 12.43
C GLY A 33 -7.17 10.62 11.70
N LYS A 34 -7.61 10.17 10.51
CA LYS A 34 -6.89 9.28 9.61
C LYS A 34 -6.00 10.04 8.64
N CYS A 35 -4.88 9.46 8.23
CA CYS A 35 -4.07 10.02 7.15
C CYS A 35 -4.81 9.85 5.82
N SER A 36 -5.57 10.86 5.42
CA SER A 36 -6.36 10.87 4.19
C SER A 36 -6.33 12.21 3.47
N PHE A 37 -6.46 12.14 2.15
CA PHE A 37 -6.34 13.25 1.22
C PHE A 37 -7.45 13.17 0.18
N ALA A 38 -8.03 14.30 -0.22
CA ALA A 38 -9.05 14.35 -1.26
C ALA A 38 -8.62 15.27 -2.40
N ARG A 39 -9.05 14.95 -3.62
CA ARG A 39 -8.87 15.79 -4.80
C ARG A 39 -10.04 15.58 -5.75
N GLY A 40 -10.91 16.59 -5.87
CA GLY A 40 -12.19 16.44 -6.55
C GLY A 40 -13.03 15.32 -5.92
N GLY A 41 -13.57 14.42 -6.72
CA GLY A 41 -14.33 13.24 -6.26
C GLY A 41 -13.49 12.02 -5.87
N ARG A 42 -12.18 12.19 -5.60
CA ARG A 42 -11.25 11.09 -5.28
C ARG A 42 -10.75 11.22 -3.84
N VAL A 43 -10.60 10.10 -3.15
CA VAL A 43 -10.09 10.06 -1.77
C VAL A 43 -9.00 9.00 -1.66
N CYS A 44 -7.82 9.41 -1.18
CA CYS A 44 -6.69 8.54 -0.86
C CYS A 44 -6.53 8.43 0.66
N TRP A 45 -6.38 7.24 1.22
CA TRP A 45 -6.15 7.07 2.65
C TRP A 45 -5.25 5.89 2.99
N LEU A 46 -4.53 6.03 4.10
CA LEU A 46 -3.76 4.93 4.67
C LEU A 46 -4.67 4.11 5.58
N GLN A 47 -4.61 2.78 5.44
CA GLN A 47 -5.32 1.82 6.29
C GLN A 47 -4.31 1.00 7.09
N VAL A 48 -4.46 1.00 8.42
CA VAL A 48 -3.68 0.14 9.32
C VAL A 48 -4.40 -1.20 9.49
N SER A 49 -3.63 -2.29 9.54
CA SER A 49 -4.16 -3.63 9.79
C SER A 49 -4.68 -3.76 11.22
N GLN A 50 -5.79 -4.46 11.39
CA GLN A 50 -6.34 -4.80 12.71
C GLN A 50 -5.51 -5.86 13.46
N TYR A 51 -4.65 -6.61 12.76
CA TYR A 51 -3.85 -7.72 13.32
C TYR A 51 -2.45 -7.27 13.73
N SER A 52 -2.37 -6.25 14.57
CA SER A 52 -1.09 -5.69 15.03
C SER A 52 -0.84 -6.00 16.50
N ASN A 53 0.42 -6.17 16.88
CA ASN A 53 0.81 -6.46 18.26
C ASN A 53 2.23 -5.96 18.56
N ALA A 54 2.64 -6.02 19.83
CA ALA A 54 3.93 -5.51 20.28
C ALA A 54 5.15 -6.32 19.78
N VAL A 55 4.95 -7.56 19.32
CA VAL A 55 5.99 -8.48 18.85
C VAL A 55 6.22 -8.32 17.34
N MET A 56 5.13 -8.35 16.57
CA MET A 56 5.12 -8.29 15.11
C MET A 56 4.91 -6.88 14.55
N GLY A 57 4.80 -5.87 15.42
CA GLY A 57 4.48 -4.51 15.00
C GLY A 57 3.11 -4.42 14.34
N ALA A 58 3.02 -3.58 13.31
CA ALA A 58 1.81 -3.37 12.54
C ALA A 58 2.15 -3.34 11.05
N LYS A 59 1.11 -3.36 10.21
CA LYS A 59 1.25 -3.17 8.77
C LYS A 59 0.18 -2.24 8.24
N PHE A 60 0.46 -1.53 7.15
CA PHE A 60 -0.50 -0.63 6.52
C PHE A 60 -0.54 -0.79 5.01
N THR A 61 -1.62 -0.35 4.39
CA THR A 61 -1.76 -0.24 2.94
C THR A 61 -2.31 1.14 2.58
N ILE A 62 -2.34 1.46 1.29
CA ILE A 62 -2.87 2.72 0.77
C ILE A 62 -4.02 2.42 -0.18
N ASN A 63 -5.17 3.02 0.11
CA ASN A 63 -6.37 2.88 -0.69
C ASN A 63 -6.67 4.19 -1.43
N LEU A 64 -7.33 4.08 -2.57
CA LEU A 64 -7.84 5.17 -3.37
C LEU A 64 -9.24 4.83 -3.84
N ALA A 65 -10.19 5.71 -3.57
CA ALA A 65 -11.54 5.68 -4.11
C ALA A 65 -11.66 6.73 -5.24
N GLU A 66 -12.30 6.34 -6.34
CA GLU A 66 -12.67 7.24 -7.45
C GLU A 66 -14.20 7.25 -7.58
N GLY A 67 -14.86 8.37 -7.23
CA GLY A 67 -16.33 8.52 -7.31
C GLY A 67 -17.08 8.30 -5.98
N SER A 68 -18.42 8.30 -6.05
CA SER A 68 -19.32 8.32 -4.89
C SER A 68 -19.82 6.94 -4.42
N GLY A 69 -19.16 5.84 -4.82
CA GLY A 69 -19.61 4.46 -4.52
C GLY A 69 -18.53 3.59 -3.89
N SER A 70 -18.95 2.65 -3.03
CA SER A 70 -18.08 1.67 -2.34
C SER A 70 -17.43 0.62 -3.25
N ALA A 71 -17.77 0.60 -4.54
CA ALA A 71 -17.19 -0.31 -5.53
C ALA A 71 -15.83 0.18 -6.08
N GLY A 72 -15.34 1.35 -5.67
CA GLY A 72 -14.17 2.02 -6.24
C GLY A 72 -12.87 1.96 -5.42
N ASP A 73 -12.86 1.26 -4.29
CA ASP A 73 -11.68 1.20 -3.40
C ASP A 73 -10.59 0.33 -4.03
N THR A 74 -9.54 0.98 -4.54
CA THR A 74 -8.36 0.30 -5.10
C THR A 74 -7.17 0.42 -4.15
N ARG A 75 -6.53 -0.71 -3.83
CA ARG A 75 -5.23 -0.70 -3.15
C ARG A 75 -4.17 -0.24 -4.12
N ILE A 76 -3.73 1.02 -4.03
CA ILE A 76 -2.88 1.64 -5.06
C ILE A 76 -1.49 1.02 -5.13
N LEU A 77 -1.03 0.35 -4.07
CA LEU A 77 0.26 -0.34 -4.07
C LEU A 77 0.33 -1.48 -5.10
N ARG A 78 -0.81 -2.00 -5.58
CA ARG A 78 -0.82 -2.97 -6.69
C ARG A 78 -0.25 -2.40 -8.00
N ARG A 79 -0.21 -1.06 -8.13
CA ARG A 79 0.29 -0.30 -9.29
C ARG A 79 1.82 -0.08 -9.26
N LEU A 80 2.52 -0.57 -8.23
CA LEU A 80 3.98 -0.58 -8.21
C LEU A 80 4.46 -1.47 -9.36
N ASP A 81 5.42 -0.95 -10.12
CA ASP A 81 6.11 -1.71 -11.18
C ASP A 81 7.14 -2.68 -10.58
N GLU A 82 7.80 -3.47 -11.42
CA GLU A 82 8.75 -4.48 -10.95
C GLU A 82 9.94 -3.85 -10.21
N ALA A 83 10.49 -2.75 -10.73
CA ALA A 83 11.62 -2.07 -10.10
C ALA A 83 11.24 -1.51 -8.72
N ASP A 84 10.03 -0.96 -8.58
CA ASP A 84 9.50 -0.53 -7.30
C ASP A 84 9.30 -1.68 -6.32
N ARG A 85 8.85 -2.84 -6.81
CA ARG A 85 8.64 -4.03 -5.98
C ARG A 85 9.95 -4.59 -5.46
N GLU A 86 11.01 -4.60 -6.28
CA GLU A 86 12.35 -4.98 -5.83
C GLU A 86 12.87 -4.04 -4.73
N VAL A 87 12.75 -2.73 -4.93
CA VAL A 87 13.18 -1.73 -3.93
C VAL A 87 12.35 -1.85 -2.64
N GLY A 88 11.03 -2.02 -2.77
CA GLY A 88 10.12 -2.18 -1.64
C GLY A 88 10.41 -3.46 -0.84
N LYS A 89 10.67 -4.57 -1.53
CA LYS A 89 11.07 -5.84 -0.92
C LYS A 89 12.36 -5.71 -0.13
N ALA A 90 13.40 -5.12 -0.72
CA ALA A 90 14.67 -4.88 -0.03
C ALA A 90 14.48 -4.00 1.21
N LEU A 91 13.58 -3.01 1.13
CA LEU A 91 13.26 -2.15 2.28
C LEU A 91 12.52 -2.92 3.39
N GLU A 92 11.56 -3.78 3.04
CA GLU A 92 10.91 -4.65 4.01
C GLU A 92 11.93 -5.56 4.72
N GLU A 93 12.81 -6.22 3.96
CA GLU A 93 13.87 -7.07 4.50
C GLU A 93 14.77 -6.29 5.47
N HIS A 94 15.13 -5.05 5.11
CA HIS A 94 15.90 -4.16 5.98
C HIS A 94 15.16 -3.81 7.28
N ILE A 95 13.86 -3.47 7.20
CA ILE A 95 13.03 -3.14 8.37
C ILE A 95 12.90 -4.36 9.30
N VAL A 96 12.61 -5.53 8.75
CA VAL A 96 12.49 -6.79 9.51
C VAL A 96 13.83 -7.15 10.18
N ALA A 97 14.97 -6.94 9.50
CA ALA A 97 16.28 -7.22 10.07
C ALA A 97 16.62 -6.34 11.30
N ARG A 98 16.02 -5.15 11.44
CA ARG A 98 16.21 -4.25 12.60
C ARG A 98 15.38 -4.64 13.82
N LEU A 99 14.52 -5.65 13.71
CA LEU A 99 13.71 -6.10 14.82
C LEU A 99 14.58 -6.59 15.99
N PRO A 100 14.30 -6.16 17.23
CA PRO A 100 14.86 -6.82 18.39
C PRO A 100 14.49 -8.30 18.31
N ARG A 101 15.49 -9.18 18.38
CA ARG A 101 15.30 -10.63 18.40
C ARG A 101 15.29 -11.06 19.87
N PRO A 102 14.11 -11.34 20.46
CA PRO A 102 14.06 -11.92 21.79
C PRO A 102 14.77 -13.28 21.76
N ASP A 103 15.38 -13.66 22.88
CA ASP A 103 15.92 -15.00 23.07
C ASP A 103 15.06 -15.72 24.13
N PRO A 104 14.33 -16.80 23.77
CA PRO A 104 14.30 -17.44 22.44
C PRO A 104 13.49 -16.68 21.38
N ASP A 105 13.84 -16.88 20.10
CA ASP A 105 13.16 -16.25 18.96
C ASP A 105 11.70 -16.75 18.88
N PRO A 106 10.70 -15.85 19.05
CA PRO A 106 9.31 -16.25 19.12
C PRO A 106 8.80 -16.78 17.77
N GLU A 107 7.91 -17.76 17.85
CA GLU A 107 7.12 -18.21 16.71
C GLU A 107 5.90 -17.32 16.58
N ILE A 108 5.62 -16.96 15.34
CA ILE A 108 4.51 -16.11 14.97
C ILE A 108 3.72 -16.77 13.84
N GLU A 109 2.41 -16.64 13.95
CA GLU A 109 1.48 -17.19 12.99
C GLU A 109 1.29 -16.20 11.83
N VAL A 110 1.57 -16.64 10.61
CA VAL A 110 1.45 -15.83 9.38
C VAL A 110 0.69 -16.59 8.30
N VAL A 111 0.06 -15.86 7.39
CA VAL A 111 -0.61 -16.48 6.23
C VAL A 111 0.46 -16.90 5.22
N GLY A 112 0.54 -18.20 4.97
CA GLY A 112 1.43 -18.79 3.98
C GLY A 112 0.88 -18.70 2.55
N ASP A 113 1.70 -19.11 1.60
CA ASP A 113 1.47 -19.02 0.15
C ASP A 113 0.16 -19.68 -0.36
N ASN A 114 -0.35 -20.68 0.36
CA ASN A 114 -1.59 -21.39 0.04
C ASN A 114 -2.83 -20.79 0.72
N GLY A 115 -2.68 -19.63 1.38
CA GLY A 115 -3.74 -19.00 2.18
C GLY A 115 -3.99 -19.67 3.53
N GLY A 116 -3.31 -20.78 3.84
CA GLY A 116 -3.30 -21.41 5.16
C GLY A 116 -2.34 -20.68 6.10
N THR A 117 -2.40 -21.00 7.38
CA THR A 117 -1.53 -20.37 8.38
C THR A 117 -0.29 -21.22 8.66
N VAL A 118 0.87 -20.58 8.76
CA VAL A 118 2.16 -21.19 9.05
C VAL A 118 2.83 -20.48 10.24
N LEU A 119 3.55 -21.24 11.05
CA LEU A 119 4.39 -20.68 12.12
C LEU A 119 5.78 -20.40 11.58
N VAL A 120 6.25 -19.17 11.76
CA VAL A 120 7.61 -18.76 11.37
C VAL A 120 8.30 -18.07 12.53
N LYS A 121 9.62 -18.10 12.56
CA LYS A 121 10.39 -17.30 13.50
C LYS A 121 10.26 -15.83 13.13
N LEU A 122 10.26 -14.94 14.14
CA LEU A 122 10.15 -13.49 13.91
C LEU A 122 11.28 -12.99 13.00
N GLY A 123 12.49 -13.55 13.14
CA GLY A 123 13.64 -13.26 12.27
C GLY A 123 13.47 -13.68 10.80
N ASP A 124 12.54 -14.59 10.51
CA ASP A 124 12.27 -15.13 9.17
C ASP A 124 10.97 -14.58 8.56
N LEU A 125 10.39 -13.53 9.14
CA LEU A 125 9.14 -12.89 8.69
C LEU A 125 9.11 -12.61 7.18
N ALA A 126 10.18 -11.99 6.65
CA ALA A 126 10.26 -11.62 5.23
C ALA A 126 10.29 -12.86 4.31
N ARG A 127 10.80 -14.00 4.80
CA ARG A 127 10.85 -15.27 4.07
C ARG A 127 9.53 -16.02 4.11
N ALA A 128 8.65 -15.67 5.04
CA ALA A 128 7.39 -16.36 5.25
C ALA A 128 6.29 -15.93 4.26
N ASN A 129 6.46 -14.77 3.61
CA ASN A 129 5.49 -14.20 2.69
C ASN A 129 6.20 -13.67 1.44
N THR A 130 6.94 -14.54 0.77
CA THR A 130 7.77 -14.19 -0.41
C THR A 130 6.92 -13.66 -1.57
N ARG A 131 5.68 -14.16 -1.71
CA ARG A 131 4.78 -13.83 -2.81
C ARG A 131 4.10 -12.47 -2.69
N GLN A 132 4.14 -11.80 -1.54
CA GLN A 132 3.47 -10.50 -1.40
C GLN A 132 4.01 -9.45 -2.39
N TRP A 133 5.29 -9.57 -2.76
CA TRP A 133 5.94 -8.68 -3.71
C TRP A 133 5.74 -9.09 -5.17
N GLU A 134 5.19 -10.27 -5.45
CA GLU A 134 4.84 -10.70 -6.80
C GLU A 134 3.58 -9.98 -7.29
N ALA A 135 3.64 -9.30 -8.43
CA ALA A 135 2.46 -8.66 -9.01
C ALA A 135 1.41 -9.72 -9.41
N PRO A 136 0.08 -9.45 -9.30
CA PRO A 136 -0.56 -8.20 -8.89
C PRO A 136 -0.96 -8.18 -7.40
N ALA A 137 -0.16 -8.79 -6.51
CA ALA A 137 -0.54 -8.95 -5.11
C ALA A 137 -0.83 -7.63 -4.38
N ASP A 138 -1.76 -7.71 -3.44
CA ASP A 138 -2.06 -6.64 -2.50
C ASP A 138 -0.95 -6.53 -1.46
N LEU A 139 -0.33 -5.35 -1.38
CA LEU A 139 0.80 -5.10 -0.50
C LEU A 139 0.40 -4.48 0.83
N TRP A 140 1.03 -4.97 1.90
CA TRP A 140 0.94 -4.45 3.25
C TRP A 140 2.34 -4.16 3.78
N LEU A 141 2.65 -2.89 4.03
CA LEU A 141 3.96 -2.42 4.42
C LEU A 141 4.13 -2.55 5.95
N PRO A 142 5.07 -3.38 6.46
CA PRO A 142 5.27 -3.60 7.89
C PRO A 142 6.03 -2.44 8.56
N TYR A 143 5.70 -2.13 9.80
CA TYR A 143 6.42 -1.13 10.60
C TYR A 143 6.36 -1.47 12.10
N PHE A 144 7.42 -1.11 12.81
CA PHE A 144 7.61 -1.41 14.24
C PHE A 144 7.92 -0.15 15.05
N SER A 145 8.35 0.91 14.38
CA SER A 145 8.79 2.17 14.94
C SER A 145 8.47 3.34 14.00
N LYS A 146 8.68 4.58 14.47
CA LYS A 146 8.51 5.76 13.61
C LYS A 146 9.55 5.84 12.49
N SER A 147 10.79 5.37 12.72
CA SER A 147 11.81 5.36 11.68
C SER A 147 11.44 4.46 10.51
N ASP A 148 10.75 3.35 10.75
CA ASP A 148 10.24 2.50 9.67
C ASP A 148 9.19 3.24 8.82
N LEU A 149 8.40 4.14 9.43
CA LEU A 149 7.47 5.00 8.70
C LEU A 149 8.18 6.08 7.90
N ASP A 150 9.29 6.62 8.41
CA ASP A 150 10.13 7.58 7.69
C ASP A 150 10.75 6.92 6.45
N ASP A 151 11.22 5.68 6.59
CA ASP A 151 11.74 4.86 5.50
C ASP A 151 10.66 4.55 4.45
N TRP A 152 9.47 4.13 4.89
CA TRP A 152 8.35 3.94 3.96
C TRP A 152 7.90 5.23 3.29
N ALA A 153 7.92 6.37 3.99
CA ALA A 153 7.61 7.65 3.36
C ALA A 153 8.64 8.00 2.28
N THR A 154 9.93 7.80 2.55
CA THR A 154 11.01 7.98 1.56
C THR A 154 10.79 7.13 0.31
N PHE A 155 10.36 5.87 0.50
CA PHE A 155 9.98 4.99 -0.60
C PHE A 155 8.74 5.50 -1.37
N LEU A 156 7.69 5.92 -0.67
CA LEU A 156 6.40 6.27 -1.28
C LEU A 156 6.41 7.61 -2.00
N LEU A 157 7.03 8.64 -1.41
CA LEU A 157 7.01 10.03 -1.90
C LEU A 157 7.31 10.21 -3.40
N PRO A 158 8.37 9.62 -3.98
CA PRO A 158 8.66 9.76 -5.42
C PRO A 158 7.64 9.04 -6.31
N ARG A 159 6.84 8.12 -5.76
CA ARG A 159 5.89 7.28 -6.50
C ARG A 159 4.46 7.80 -6.42
N LEU A 160 4.15 8.67 -5.46
CA LEU A 160 2.78 9.11 -5.18
C LEU A 160 2.07 9.70 -6.39
N GLU A 161 2.75 10.46 -7.24
CA GLU A 161 2.15 11.04 -8.44
C GLU A 161 1.63 9.96 -9.39
N ARG A 162 2.47 8.96 -9.73
CA ARG A 162 2.06 7.84 -10.57
C ARG A 162 1.03 6.93 -9.90
N LEU A 163 1.22 6.60 -8.62
CA LEU A 163 0.30 5.72 -7.89
C LEU A 163 -1.10 6.31 -7.78
N THR A 164 -1.19 7.64 -7.64
CA THR A 164 -2.45 8.38 -7.52
C THR A 164 -2.93 9.00 -8.83
N ALA A 165 -2.28 8.69 -9.96
CA ALA A 165 -2.79 9.08 -11.27
C ALA A 165 -4.18 8.45 -11.49
N PRO A 166 -5.10 9.14 -12.21
CA PRO A 166 -6.36 8.54 -12.62
C PRO A 166 -6.09 7.22 -13.34
N SER A 167 -6.89 6.21 -13.04
CA SER A 167 -6.78 4.95 -13.77
C SER A 167 -7.13 5.22 -15.24
N SER A 168 -6.33 4.74 -16.19
CA SER A 168 -6.69 4.82 -17.60
C SER A 168 -8.08 4.18 -17.80
N PRO A 169 -8.96 4.73 -18.67
CA PRO A 169 -10.30 4.17 -18.91
C PRO A 169 -10.29 2.67 -19.30
N GLU A 170 -9.17 2.16 -19.80
CA GLU A 170 -8.92 0.74 -20.10
C GLU A 170 -9.00 -0.19 -18.87
N ILE A 171 -8.77 0.35 -17.67
CA ILE A 171 -8.77 -0.43 -16.42
C ILE A 171 -10.17 -0.42 -15.75
N ILE A 172 -11.01 0.57 -16.07
CA ILE A 172 -12.27 0.82 -15.36
C ILE A 172 -13.46 0.09 -16.01
N ASP A 173 -13.45 -0.14 -17.33
CA ASP A 173 -14.51 -0.90 -18.02
C ASP A 173 -14.02 -1.53 -19.34
N PRO A 174 -13.68 -2.83 -19.36
CA PRO A 174 -13.27 -3.55 -20.57
C PRO A 174 -14.30 -3.49 -21.71
N GLN A 175 -15.59 -3.34 -21.39
CA GLN A 175 -16.67 -3.35 -22.38
C GLN A 175 -16.76 -2.01 -23.12
N LEU A 176 -16.56 -0.90 -22.42
CA LEU A 176 -16.56 0.45 -22.99
C LEU A 176 -15.39 0.66 -23.97
N TRP A 177 -14.26 0.00 -23.71
CA TRP A 177 -13.13 -0.04 -24.65
C TRP A 177 -13.44 -0.90 -25.88
N ALA A 178 -14.02 -2.08 -25.71
CA ALA A 178 -14.44 -2.93 -26.83
C ALA A 178 -15.45 -2.24 -27.75
N GLU A 179 -16.31 -1.39 -27.20
CA GLU A 179 -17.27 -0.58 -27.97
C GLU A 179 -16.58 0.57 -28.74
N ARG A 180 -15.64 1.28 -28.09
CA ARG A 180 -14.84 2.32 -28.76
C ARG A 180 -13.94 1.75 -29.86
N PHE A 181 -13.34 0.59 -29.65
CA PHE A 181 -12.54 -0.10 -30.66
C PHE A 181 -13.41 -0.57 -31.82
N ARG A 182 -14.60 -1.16 -31.58
CA ARG A 182 -15.54 -1.52 -32.65
C ARG A 182 -15.96 -0.31 -33.49
N ARG A 183 -16.18 0.86 -32.87
CA ARG A 183 -16.49 2.09 -33.62
C ARG A 183 -15.32 2.56 -34.49
N LEU A 184 -14.08 2.46 -34.00
CA LEU A 184 -12.89 2.84 -34.77
C LEU A 184 -12.60 1.87 -35.92
N VAL A 185 -12.74 0.56 -35.71
CA VAL A 185 -12.54 -0.46 -36.75
C VAL A 185 -13.68 -0.45 -37.79
N GLY A 186 -14.88 0.01 -37.39
CA GLY A 186 -16.01 0.24 -38.30
C GLY A 186 -15.77 1.35 -39.34
N PHE A 187 -14.90 2.33 -39.06
CA PHE A 187 -14.51 3.36 -40.03
C PHE A 187 -13.52 2.85 -41.10
N PHE A 188 -12.82 1.73 -40.84
CA PHE A 188 -11.90 1.12 -41.81
C PHE A 188 -12.54 0.03 -42.67
N ARG A 189 -13.83 -0.28 -42.46
CA ARG A 189 -14.65 -1.13 -43.34
C ARG A 189 -15.68 -0.27 -44.09
N SER A 190 -15.20 0.51 -45.04
CA SER A 190 -16.05 1.00 -46.12
C SER A 190 -15.29 0.91 -47.45
N LYS A 191 -15.27 -0.30 -48.01
CA LYS A 191 -15.52 -0.62 -49.42
C LYS A 191 -15.67 -2.14 -49.56
#